data_AF-A0A168MUT3-F1
#
_entry.id   AF-A0A168MUT3-F1
#
_cell.length_a   1.000
_cell.length_b   1.000
_cell.length_c   1.000
_cell.angle_alpha   90.00
_cell.angle_beta   90.00
_cell.angle_gamma   90.00
#
_symmetry.space_group_name_H-M   'P 1'
#
loop_
_entity.id
_entity.type
_entity.pdbx_description
1 polymer ?
#
loop_
_entity_poly.entity_id
_entity_poly.type
_entity_poly.pdbx_seq_one_letter_code
_entity_poly.pdbx_strand_id
1 'polypeptide(L)'
;MPDSPSLGNGSSPYLDLNSGCNPGAILQHPGFYYHLAAMCCAERRRRYLEMNKLEASKEKTTTPTTMLLSLLKSEQQVDHSSLTIELLTKSYEQFKRYHNGRMTLYLAAEIAGTYYETGKFEMALKFFERIGKTYRKERWYTILTSILRWSLRCAKELESWDRAIECLVELLSDALPMSDSKRTDVQAELLQLLDKQVPNDVPDLPRPVMINMNQINAFVHCGVQFQTATNFVNTPLTFQITLQANATSPPTDPFRFTAMRVLFSDPRYNYYLLDSGDASSGDATSLIDCSQNVELYQEQGDYLGWKTKRVNLGLAKKQVKVIQGTVLPDSCEEVKILGVCLDITSSNWAVSLNYTFGEQNNGGQPLPRRKWLQPISGNEKKTNKLHVVLD
;
A
#
# COMPACT_ATOMS: atom_id res chain seq x y z
N MET A 1 25.40 -15.21 12.18
CA MET A 1 26.46 -15.42 11.18
C MET A 1 25.81 -16.11 10.00
N PRO A 2 25.53 -15.43 8.88
CA PRO A 2 25.26 -16.15 7.64
C PRO A 2 26.60 -16.66 7.10
N ASP A 3 26.60 -17.91 6.66
CA ASP A 3 27.78 -18.57 6.11
C ASP A 3 28.39 -17.76 4.97
N SER A 4 29.72 -17.70 4.98
CA SER A 4 30.53 -17.24 3.86
C SER A 4 30.07 -17.91 2.56
N PRO A 5 30.08 -17.22 1.41
CA PRO A 5 29.67 -17.82 0.15
C PRO A 5 30.57 -19.01 -0.15
N SER A 6 30.00 -20.21 -0.11
CA SER A 6 30.67 -21.42 -0.58
C SER A 6 30.87 -21.28 -2.09
N LEU A 7 32.14 -21.24 -2.49
CA LEU A 7 32.54 -21.33 -3.89
C LEU A 7 31.95 -22.63 -4.46
N GLY A 8 31.18 -22.49 -5.53
CA GLY A 8 30.46 -23.58 -6.17
C GLY A 8 31.39 -24.77 -6.46
N ASN A 9 31.07 -25.89 -5.82
CA ASN A 9 31.75 -27.16 -6.05
C ASN A 9 31.22 -27.77 -7.36
N GLY A 10 31.70 -27.24 -8.48
CA GLY A 10 31.58 -27.87 -9.79
C GLY A 10 32.64 -28.96 -9.90
N SER A 11 32.20 -30.21 -9.85
CA SER A 11 33.00 -31.42 -9.97
C SER A 11 33.87 -31.44 -11.25
N SER A 12 35.19 -31.43 -11.08
CA SER A 12 36.13 -32.13 -11.97
C SER A 12 37.45 -32.40 -11.22
N PRO A 13 37.94 -33.66 -11.17
CA PRO A 13 39.02 -34.03 -10.26
C PRO A 13 40.37 -34.10 -10.98
N TYR A 14 40.90 -32.99 -11.52
CA TYR A 14 42.33 -32.90 -11.86
C TYR A 14 42.79 -31.44 -11.78
N LEU A 15 43.48 -31.10 -10.70
CA LEU A 15 44.19 -29.83 -10.54
C LEU A 15 45.56 -29.96 -11.22
N ASP A 16 45.63 -29.60 -12.50
CA ASP A 16 46.89 -29.26 -13.14
C ASP A 16 47.39 -27.94 -12.55
N LEU A 17 48.48 -28.01 -11.79
CA LEU A 17 49.10 -26.88 -11.07
C LEU A 17 49.69 -25.78 -11.98
N ASN A 18 49.50 -25.87 -13.29
CA ASN A 18 50.14 -25.01 -14.30
C ASN A 18 49.17 -24.33 -15.28
N SER A 19 47.85 -24.40 -15.07
CA SER A 19 46.88 -23.67 -15.88
C SER A 19 46.57 -22.33 -15.23
N GLY A 20 47.13 -21.24 -15.77
CA GLY A 20 46.86 -19.88 -15.30
C GLY A 20 45.36 -19.59 -15.38
N CYS A 21 44.71 -19.46 -14.23
CA CYS A 21 43.31 -19.10 -14.17
C CYS A 21 43.13 -17.66 -14.70
N ASN A 22 42.20 -17.43 -15.63
CA ASN A 22 41.83 -16.07 -15.98
C ASN A 22 41.28 -15.38 -14.72
N PRO A 23 41.90 -14.30 -14.21
CA PRO A 23 41.43 -13.62 -13.01
C PRO A 23 39.99 -13.15 -13.16
N GLY A 24 39.55 -12.79 -14.37
CA GLY A 24 38.17 -12.40 -14.65
C GLY A 24 37.14 -13.55 -14.53
N ALA A 25 37.57 -14.80 -14.51
CA ALA A 25 36.70 -15.95 -14.25
C ALA A 25 36.55 -16.26 -12.73
N ILE A 26 37.43 -15.72 -11.89
CA ILE A 26 37.44 -15.92 -10.43
C ILE A 26 36.95 -14.65 -9.70
N LEU A 27 37.31 -13.47 -10.19
CA LEU A 27 37.01 -12.19 -9.57
C LEU A 27 35.60 -11.72 -9.91
N GLN A 28 34.86 -11.32 -8.89
CA GLN A 28 33.58 -10.65 -9.06
C GLN A 28 33.78 -9.19 -9.47
N HIS A 29 32.78 -8.57 -10.10
CA HIS A 29 32.92 -7.16 -10.46
C HIS A 29 32.96 -6.26 -9.21
N PRO A 30 33.52 -5.03 -9.30
CA PRO A 30 33.85 -4.18 -8.13
C PRO A 30 32.71 -3.90 -7.15
N GLY A 31 31.45 -3.99 -7.60
CA GLY A 31 30.27 -3.73 -6.76
C GLY A 31 30.18 -4.66 -5.55
N PHE A 32 30.58 -5.93 -5.70
CA PHE A 32 30.56 -6.90 -4.61
C PHE A 32 31.56 -6.57 -3.50
N TYR A 33 32.75 -6.08 -3.87
CA TYR A 33 33.76 -5.68 -2.88
C TYR A 33 33.36 -4.43 -2.11
N TYR A 34 32.76 -3.44 -2.78
CA TYR A 34 32.21 -2.26 -2.09
C TYR A 34 31.07 -2.63 -1.13
N HIS A 35 30.19 -3.56 -1.54
CA HIS A 35 29.14 -4.07 -0.66
C HIS A 35 29.74 -4.78 0.56
N LEU A 36 30.71 -5.68 0.36
CA LEU A 36 31.37 -6.39 1.45
C LEU A 36 32.05 -5.40 2.42
N ALA A 37 32.75 -4.39 1.90
CA ALA A 37 33.35 -3.35 2.73
C ALA A 37 32.30 -2.58 3.54
N ALA A 38 31.15 -2.26 2.94
CA ALA A 38 30.03 -1.63 3.63
C ALA A 38 29.51 -2.51 4.78
N MET A 39 29.35 -3.82 4.55
CA MET A 39 28.93 -4.77 5.59
C MET A 39 29.94 -4.83 6.75
N CYS A 40 31.24 -4.83 6.45
CA CYS A 40 32.28 -4.74 7.48
C CYS A 40 32.21 -3.43 8.27
N CYS A 41 31.91 -2.30 7.62
CA CYS A 41 31.73 -1.01 8.26
C CYS A 41 30.50 -0.99 9.18
N ALA A 42 29.37 -1.53 8.71
CA ALA A 42 28.16 -1.69 9.51
C ALA A 42 28.38 -2.58 10.75
N GLU A 43 29.11 -3.69 10.59
CA GLU A 43 29.50 -4.57 11.69
C GLU A 43 30.43 -3.90 12.71
N ARG A 44 31.39 -3.09 12.24
CA ARG A 44 32.25 -2.27 13.11
C ARG A 44 31.41 -1.31 13.95
N ARG A 45 30.43 -0.62 13.35
CA ARG A 45 29.49 0.26 14.06
C ARG A 45 28.68 -0.50 15.10
N ARG A 46 28.11 -1.65 14.74
CA ARG A 46 27.29 -2.47 15.64
C ARG A 46 28.08 -2.89 16.88
N ARG A 47 29.31 -3.38 16.69
CA ARG A 47 30.20 -3.77 17.80
C ARG A 47 30.59 -2.58 18.67
N TYR A 48 30.87 -1.42 18.06
CA TYR A 48 31.14 -0.20 18.80
C TYR A 48 29.96 0.21 19.69
N LEU A 49 28.73 0.22 19.16
CA LEU A 49 27.52 0.56 19.92
C LEU A 49 27.26 -0.45 21.06
N GLU A 50 27.46 -1.74 20.81
CA GLU A 50 27.34 -2.79 21.84
C GLU A 50 28.34 -2.59 22.98
N MET A 51 29.62 -2.35 22.66
CA MET A 51 30.65 -2.08 23.67
C MET A 51 30.37 -0.79 24.44
N ASN A 52 29.97 0.27 23.75
CA ASN A 52 29.64 1.54 24.40
C ASN A 52 28.45 1.41 25.37
N LYS A 53 27.43 0.63 25.00
CA LYS A 53 26.27 0.34 25.88
C LYS A 53 26.67 -0.49 27.11
N LEU A 54 27.57 -1.46 26.95
CA LEU A 54 28.07 -2.26 28.07
C LEU A 54 28.88 -1.41 29.05
N GLU A 55 29.75 -0.53 28.56
CA GLU A 55 30.51 0.36 29.44
C GLU A 55 29.59 1.34 30.19
N ALA A 56 28.58 1.91 29.54
CA ALA A 56 27.56 2.74 30.19
C ALA A 56 26.79 1.99 31.30
N SER A 57 26.65 0.66 31.21
CA SER A 57 26.00 -0.16 32.24
C SER A 57 26.92 -0.57 33.41
N LYS A 58 28.25 -0.53 33.23
CA LYS A 58 29.26 -1.00 34.20
C LYS A 58 29.79 0.08 35.14
N GLU A 59 29.40 1.35 34.97
CA GLU A 59 29.87 2.49 35.77
C GLU A 59 29.66 2.37 37.29
N LYS A 60 28.99 1.32 37.80
CA LYS A 60 28.77 1.11 39.24
C LYS A 60 29.73 0.16 39.97
N THR A 61 30.59 -0.65 39.31
CA THR A 61 31.36 -1.65 40.08
C THR A 61 32.72 -2.10 39.56
N THR A 62 33.22 -1.65 38.41
CA THR A 62 34.54 -2.11 37.93
C THR A 62 35.30 -1.01 37.20
N THR A 63 36.55 -0.76 37.59
CA THR A 63 37.45 0.20 36.94
C THR A 63 37.66 -0.21 35.47
N PRO A 64 37.26 0.61 34.48
CA PRO A 64 37.45 0.29 33.08
C PRO A 64 38.95 0.26 32.73
N THR A 65 39.39 -0.76 32.00
CA THR A 65 40.77 -0.89 31.52
C THR A 65 41.10 0.30 30.60
N THR A 66 42.08 1.13 30.95
CA THR A 66 42.48 2.37 30.24
C THR A 66 42.58 2.21 28.72
N MET A 67 43.00 1.03 28.23
CA MET A 67 43.10 0.69 26.82
C MET A 67 41.73 0.64 26.11
N LEU A 68 40.70 0.06 26.74
CA LEU A 68 39.36 -0.05 26.17
C LEU A 68 38.72 1.34 25.98
N LEU A 69 38.86 2.20 26.98
CA LEU A 69 38.40 3.59 26.89
C LEU A 69 39.11 4.36 25.77
N SER A 70 40.40 4.13 25.57
CA SER A 70 41.16 4.78 24.49
C SER A 70 40.68 4.34 23.10
N LEU A 71 40.36 3.05 22.93
CA LEU A 71 39.81 2.52 21.68
C LEU A 71 38.41 3.07 21.40
N LEU A 72 37.53 3.09 22.40
CA LEU A 72 36.17 3.64 22.25
C LEU A 72 36.19 5.12 21.87
N LYS A 73 37.11 5.92 22.44
CA LYS A 73 37.29 7.33 22.05
C LYS A 73 37.74 7.47 20.60
N SER A 74 38.64 6.60 20.13
CA SER A 74 39.08 6.62 18.73
C SER A 74 37.95 6.23 17.76
N GLU A 75 37.15 5.23 18.13
CA GLU A 75 36.02 4.75 17.32
C GLU A 75 34.86 5.75 17.29
N GLN A 76 34.69 6.54 18.35
CA GLN A 76 33.68 7.61 18.42
C GLN A 76 33.91 8.72 17.38
N GLN A 77 35.16 8.96 16.99
CA GLN A 77 35.51 9.99 16.00
C GLN A 77 35.16 9.56 14.56
N VAL A 78 34.91 8.27 14.33
CA VAL A 78 34.61 7.74 13.01
C VAL A 78 33.10 7.81 12.76
N ASP A 79 32.71 8.52 11.70
CA ASP A 79 31.33 8.49 11.21
C ASP A 79 31.08 7.21 10.39
N HIS A 80 30.84 6.12 11.10
CA HIS A 80 30.60 4.80 10.51
C HIS A 80 29.41 4.80 9.55
N SER A 81 28.37 5.59 9.84
CA SER A 81 27.15 5.59 9.04
C SER A 81 27.36 6.27 7.69
N SER A 82 28.03 7.41 7.66
CA SER A 82 28.36 8.10 6.40
C SER A 82 29.30 7.24 5.55
N LEU A 83 30.29 6.58 6.17
CA LEU A 83 31.19 5.66 5.45
C LEU A 83 30.43 4.46 4.86
N THR A 84 29.50 3.85 5.62
CA THR A 84 28.66 2.77 5.10
C THR A 84 27.81 3.24 3.92
N ILE A 85 27.16 4.41 4.01
CA ILE A 85 26.34 4.96 2.92
C ILE A 85 27.21 5.23 1.68
N GLU A 86 28.41 5.77 1.85
CA GLU A 86 29.33 6.03 0.74
C GLU A 86 29.71 4.73 0.02
N LEU A 87 30.08 3.69 0.78
CA LEU A 87 30.45 2.38 0.24
C LEU A 87 29.27 1.69 -0.45
N LEU A 88 28.07 1.75 0.14
CA LEU A 88 26.86 1.23 -0.48
C LEU A 88 26.50 1.99 -1.77
N THR A 89 26.70 3.31 -1.80
CA THR A 89 26.45 4.14 -2.98
C THR A 89 27.43 3.79 -4.10
N LYS A 90 28.72 3.62 -3.79
CA LYS A 90 29.73 3.12 -4.74
C LYS A 90 29.34 1.74 -5.28
N SER A 91 28.89 0.83 -4.42
CA SER A 91 28.39 -0.49 -4.83
C SER A 91 27.19 -0.35 -5.77
N TYR A 92 26.20 0.47 -5.41
CA TYR A 92 24.99 0.73 -6.19
C TYR A 92 25.33 1.23 -7.59
N GLU A 93 26.26 2.18 -7.73
CA GLU A 93 26.69 2.69 -9.03
C GLU A 93 27.31 1.60 -9.91
N GLN A 94 28.11 0.71 -9.33
CA GLN A 94 28.67 -0.43 -10.07
C GLN A 94 27.55 -1.35 -10.54
N PHE A 95 26.66 -1.81 -9.66
CA PHE A 95 25.56 -2.69 -10.06
C PHE A 95 24.61 -2.06 -11.09
N LYS A 96 24.43 -0.73 -11.04
CA LYS A 96 23.70 0.02 -12.06
C LYS A 96 24.41 -0.01 -13.41
N ARG A 97 25.74 0.15 -13.46
CA ARG A 97 26.54 0.04 -14.71
C ARG A 97 26.49 -1.36 -15.32
N TYR A 98 26.45 -2.40 -14.48
CA TYR A 98 26.30 -3.79 -14.92
C TYR A 98 24.83 -4.22 -15.14
N HIS A 99 23.88 -3.28 -15.14
CA HIS A 99 22.44 -3.53 -15.38
C HIS A 99 21.78 -4.56 -14.46
N ASN A 100 22.30 -4.74 -13.23
CA ASN A 100 21.70 -5.64 -12.25
C ASN A 100 20.64 -4.91 -11.42
N GLY A 101 19.41 -4.87 -11.93
CA GLY A 101 18.29 -4.14 -11.32
C GLY A 101 17.94 -4.63 -9.91
N ARG A 102 17.93 -5.94 -9.65
CA ARG A 102 17.57 -6.50 -8.34
C ARG A 102 18.59 -6.14 -7.27
N MET A 103 19.87 -6.27 -7.57
CA MET A 103 20.92 -5.89 -6.62
C MET A 103 20.92 -4.36 -6.38
N THR A 104 20.60 -3.58 -7.41
CA THR A 104 20.44 -2.12 -7.29
C THR A 104 19.30 -1.76 -6.33
N LEU A 105 18.16 -2.46 -6.39
CA LEU A 105 17.05 -2.26 -5.43
C LEU A 105 17.41 -2.73 -4.02
N TYR A 106 18.10 -3.86 -3.90
CA TYR A 106 18.58 -4.37 -2.62
C TYR A 106 19.51 -3.37 -1.92
N LEU A 107 20.52 -2.86 -2.64
CA LEU A 107 21.44 -1.86 -2.12
C LEU A 107 20.75 -0.54 -1.77
N ALA A 108 19.74 -0.12 -2.54
CA ALA A 108 18.94 1.04 -2.21
C ALA A 108 18.17 0.85 -0.88
N ALA A 109 17.69 -0.37 -0.60
CA ALA A 109 17.02 -0.69 0.67
C ALA A 109 18.01 -0.69 1.84
N GLU A 110 19.25 -1.19 1.66
CA GLU A 110 20.31 -1.14 2.67
C GLU A 110 20.73 0.31 3.00
N ILE A 111 20.85 1.17 1.97
CA ILE A 111 21.11 2.61 2.14
C ILE A 111 19.97 3.25 2.95
N ALA A 112 18.71 2.95 2.61
CA ALA A 112 17.55 3.44 3.32
C ALA A 112 17.52 2.98 4.79
N GLY A 113 17.88 1.72 5.06
CA GLY A 113 18.04 1.18 6.41
C GLY A 113 19.10 1.95 7.22
N THR A 114 20.24 2.26 6.59
CA THR A 114 21.29 3.06 7.25
C THR A 114 20.83 4.48 7.56
N TYR A 115 20.03 5.10 6.68
CA TYR A 115 19.40 6.40 6.97
C TYR A 115 18.40 6.32 8.12
N TYR A 116 17.59 5.26 8.19
CA TYR A 116 16.67 5.04 9.30
C TYR A 116 17.41 4.94 10.63
N GLU A 117 18.48 4.13 10.69
CA GLU A 117 19.29 3.95 11.91
C GLU A 117 20.05 5.20 12.37
N THR A 118 20.18 6.21 11.51
CA THR A 118 20.81 7.50 11.84
C THR A 118 19.79 8.59 12.18
N GLY A 119 18.49 8.27 12.20
CA GLY A 119 17.43 9.24 12.43
C GLY A 119 17.14 10.16 11.23
N LYS A 120 17.76 9.91 10.07
CA LYS A 120 17.52 10.66 8.83
C LYS A 120 16.29 10.10 8.10
N PHE A 121 15.15 10.14 8.78
CA PHE A 121 13.91 9.49 8.32
C PHE A 121 13.39 10.04 6.99
N GLU A 122 13.57 11.33 6.71
CA GLU A 122 13.13 11.94 5.45
C GLU A 122 13.83 11.34 4.23
N MET A 123 15.14 11.11 4.33
CA MET A 123 15.91 10.48 3.27
C MET A 123 15.52 9.01 3.12
N ALA A 124 15.40 8.29 4.24
CA ALA A 124 14.97 6.89 4.24
C ALA A 124 13.61 6.72 3.54
N LEU A 125 12.64 7.58 3.85
CA LEU A 125 11.31 7.55 3.27
C LEU A 125 11.34 7.74 1.74
N LYS A 126 12.13 8.70 1.22
CA LYS A 126 12.31 8.91 -0.23
C LYS A 126 12.85 7.67 -0.94
N PHE A 127 13.80 6.95 -0.33
CA PHE A 127 14.29 5.69 -0.87
C PHE A 127 13.19 4.62 -0.87
N PHE A 128 12.51 4.42 0.27
CA PHE A 128 11.46 3.41 0.38
C PHE A 128 10.29 3.64 -0.58
N GLU A 129 9.89 4.90 -0.82
CA GLU A 129 8.87 5.23 -1.82
C GLU A 129 9.27 4.81 -3.23
N ARG A 130 10.51 5.11 -3.63
CA ARG A 130 11.03 4.75 -4.95
C ARG A 130 11.13 3.23 -5.12
N ILE A 131 11.64 2.54 -4.10
CA ILE A 131 11.77 1.08 -4.09
C ILE A 131 10.38 0.43 -4.13
N GLY A 132 9.44 0.93 -3.32
CA GLY A 132 8.06 0.46 -3.26
C GLY A 132 7.35 0.55 -4.62
N LYS A 133 7.52 1.66 -5.37
CA LYS A 133 6.96 1.80 -6.72
C LYS A 133 7.42 0.68 -7.67
N THR A 134 8.68 0.28 -7.62
CA THR A 134 9.20 -0.80 -8.45
C THR A 134 8.66 -2.16 -8.01
N TYR A 135 8.66 -2.46 -6.71
CA TYR A 135 8.13 -3.73 -6.20
C TYR A 135 6.62 -3.90 -6.38
N ARG A 136 5.83 -2.81 -6.39
CA ARG A 136 4.42 -2.84 -6.79
C ARG A 136 4.26 -3.30 -8.25
N LYS A 137 5.04 -2.72 -9.17
CA LYS A 137 5.01 -3.07 -10.60
C LYS A 137 5.43 -4.52 -10.85
N GLU A 138 6.48 -4.97 -10.17
CA GLU A 138 7.03 -6.32 -10.32
C GLU A 138 6.30 -7.38 -9.46
N ARG A 139 5.34 -6.98 -8.62
CA ARG A 139 4.54 -7.87 -7.74
C ARG A 139 5.37 -8.65 -6.71
N TRP A 140 6.45 -8.07 -6.19
CA TRP A 140 7.26 -8.66 -5.11
C TRP A 140 6.66 -8.37 -3.74
N TYR A 141 5.48 -8.95 -3.46
CA TYR A 141 4.69 -8.59 -2.29
C TYR A 141 5.39 -8.84 -0.96
N THR A 142 6.17 -9.92 -0.82
CA THR A 142 6.89 -10.22 0.44
C THR A 142 7.87 -9.10 0.82
N ILE A 143 8.65 -8.61 -0.14
CA ILE A 143 9.61 -7.54 0.10
C ILE A 143 8.87 -6.22 0.27
N LEU A 144 7.84 -5.97 -0.54
CA LEU A 144 7.01 -4.78 -0.45
C LEU A 144 6.39 -4.61 0.94
N THR A 145 5.88 -5.68 1.56
CA THR A 145 5.33 -5.61 2.93
C THR A 145 6.38 -5.13 3.93
N SER A 146 7.63 -5.59 3.82
CA SER A 146 8.72 -5.15 4.68
C SER A 146 9.06 -3.68 4.45
N ILE A 147 9.13 -3.25 3.18
CA ILE A 147 9.38 -1.85 2.82
C ILE A 147 8.27 -0.93 3.34
N LEU A 148 6.99 -1.31 3.19
CA LEU A 148 5.85 -0.54 3.70
C LEU A 148 5.88 -0.40 5.23
N ARG A 149 6.30 -1.43 5.96
CA ARG A 149 6.47 -1.34 7.42
C ARG A 149 7.59 -0.38 7.82
N TRP A 150 8.71 -0.36 7.09
CA TRP A 150 9.77 0.61 7.32
C TRP A 150 9.32 2.04 6.96
N SER A 151 8.63 2.22 5.83
CA SER A 151 8.01 3.51 5.47
C SER A 151 7.05 4.01 6.53
N LEU A 152 6.18 3.14 7.06
CA LEU A 152 5.24 3.49 8.13
C LEU A 152 5.96 3.98 9.39
N ARG A 153 7.05 3.31 9.80
CA ARG A 153 7.88 3.76 10.93
C ARG A 153 8.50 5.12 10.66
N CYS A 154 9.12 5.32 9.50
CA CYS A 154 9.68 6.63 9.12
C CYS A 154 8.61 7.73 9.12
N ALA A 155 7.43 7.45 8.56
CA ALA A 155 6.33 8.39 8.48
C ALA A 155 5.83 8.82 9.87
N LYS A 156 5.78 7.89 10.83
CA LYS A 156 5.42 8.19 12.22
C LYS A 156 6.45 9.08 12.92
N GLU A 157 7.74 8.78 12.76
CA GLU A 157 8.83 9.57 13.36
C GLU A 157 8.90 10.99 12.76
N LEU A 158 8.49 11.16 11.51
CA LEU A 158 8.37 12.47 10.84
C LEU A 158 7.04 13.18 11.07
N GLU A 159 6.12 12.57 11.83
CA GLU A 159 4.74 13.04 11.99
C GLU A 159 3.99 13.25 10.65
N SER A 160 4.42 12.55 9.59
CA SER A 160 3.77 12.57 8.28
C SER A 160 2.60 11.59 8.25
N TRP A 161 1.52 11.99 8.90
CA TRP A 161 0.33 11.16 9.07
C TRP A 161 -0.36 10.79 7.75
N ASP A 162 -0.33 11.64 6.71
CA ASP A 162 -0.94 11.29 5.41
C ASP A 162 -0.25 10.05 4.80
N ARG A 163 1.09 10.01 4.87
CA ARG A 163 1.88 8.87 4.39
C ARG A 163 1.68 7.63 5.26
N ALA A 164 1.51 7.82 6.57
CA ALA A 164 1.21 6.72 7.48
C ALA A 164 -0.14 6.08 7.14
N ILE A 165 -1.19 6.87 6.91
CA ILE A 165 -2.51 6.39 6.49
C ILE A 165 -2.40 5.63 5.16
N GLU A 166 -1.70 6.19 4.17
CA GLU A 166 -1.50 5.54 2.87
C GLU A 166 -0.80 4.17 3.01
N CYS A 167 0.24 4.09 3.83
CA CYS A 167 0.94 2.82 4.10
C CYS A 167 0.04 1.80 4.80
N LEU A 168 -0.75 2.24 5.79
CA LEU A 168 -1.69 1.37 6.53
C LEU A 168 -2.79 0.84 5.62
N VAL A 169 -3.38 1.70 4.77
CA VAL A 169 -4.39 1.31 3.78
C VAL A 169 -3.84 0.28 2.80
N GLU A 170 -2.61 0.45 2.30
CA GLU A 170 -1.99 -0.52 1.41
C GLU A 170 -1.66 -1.84 2.12
N LEU A 171 -1.18 -1.77 3.38
CA LEU A 171 -0.90 -2.96 4.20
C LEU A 171 -2.14 -3.84 4.43
N LEU A 172 -3.35 -3.28 4.33
CA LEU A 172 -4.60 -4.05 4.39
C LEU A 172 -4.88 -4.89 3.14
N SER A 173 -4.08 -4.82 2.08
CA SER A 173 -4.31 -5.60 0.85
C SER A 173 -4.01 -7.10 0.99
N ASP A 174 -4.89 -7.95 0.45
CA ASP A 174 -4.73 -9.42 0.44
C ASP A 174 -3.50 -9.89 -0.37
N ALA A 175 -3.05 -9.08 -1.34
CA ALA A 175 -1.85 -9.39 -2.12
C ALA A 175 -0.58 -9.47 -1.25
N LEU A 176 -0.58 -8.77 -0.10
CA LEU A 176 0.56 -8.74 0.81
C LEU A 176 0.54 -9.94 1.76
N PRO A 177 1.61 -10.75 1.80
CA PRO A 177 1.68 -11.90 2.67
C PRO A 177 1.83 -11.46 4.14
N MET A 178 0.75 -11.58 4.90
CA MET A 178 0.71 -11.31 6.34
C MET A 178 -0.35 -12.19 7.01
N SER A 179 -0.15 -12.51 8.29
CA SER A 179 -1.13 -13.24 9.08
C SER A 179 -2.36 -12.38 9.39
N ASP A 180 -3.52 -13.02 9.54
CA ASP A 180 -4.79 -12.34 9.88
C ASP A 180 -4.66 -11.49 11.15
N SER A 181 -4.00 -12.00 12.21
CA SER A 181 -3.75 -11.23 13.44
C SER A 181 -2.97 -9.94 13.18
N LYS A 182 -1.89 -9.97 12.39
CA LYS A 182 -1.14 -8.75 12.05
C LYS A 182 -1.97 -7.79 11.21
N ARG A 183 -2.93 -8.30 10.44
CA ARG A 183 -3.82 -7.48 9.61
C ARG A 183 -4.87 -6.80 10.48
N THR A 184 -5.37 -7.49 11.50
CA THR A 184 -6.24 -6.89 12.53
C THR A 184 -5.49 -5.80 13.28
N ASP A 185 -4.23 -6.01 13.63
CA ASP A 185 -3.41 -4.97 14.29
C ASP A 185 -3.25 -3.73 13.40
N VAL A 186 -2.98 -3.91 12.09
CA VAL A 186 -2.90 -2.81 11.12
C VAL A 186 -4.24 -2.08 10.97
N GLN A 187 -5.36 -2.81 10.94
CA GLN A 187 -6.69 -2.20 10.87
C GLN A 187 -7.00 -1.38 12.13
N ALA A 188 -6.71 -1.94 13.32
CA ALA A 188 -6.90 -1.24 14.58
C ALA A 188 -6.02 0.01 14.66
N GLU A 189 -4.76 -0.08 14.21
CA GLU A 189 -3.84 1.05 14.15
C GLU A 189 -4.35 2.15 13.21
N LEU A 190 -4.90 1.80 12.05
CA LEU A 190 -5.52 2.77 11.12
C LEU A 190 -6.70 3.48 11.78
N LEU A 191 -7.62 2.73 12.39
CA LEU A 191 -8.79 3.32 13.06
C LEU A 191 -8.38 4.22 14.22
N GLN A 192 -7.38 3.82 15.02
CA GLN A 192 -6.83 4.65 16.09
C GLN A 192 -6.20 5.93 15.56
N LEU A 193 -5.50 5.88 14.43
CA LEU A 193 -4.90 7.06 13.81
C LEU A 193 -5.97 8.03 13.29
N LEU A 194 -7.04 7.51 12.70
CA LEU A 194 -8.17 8.32 12.24
C LEU A 194 -8.96 8.98 13.39
N ASP A 195 -8.94 8.39 14.58
CA ASP A 195 -9.57 8.96 15.78
C ASP A 195 -8.63 9.90 16.57
N LYS A 196 -7.32 9.68 16.47
CA LYS A 196 -6.32 10.48 17.20
C LYS A 196 -6.34 11.95 16.77
N GLN A 197 -6.52 12.82 17.76
CA GLN A 197 -6.34 14.27 17.63
C GLN A 197 -4.87 14.59 17.31
N VAL A 198 -4.62 15.27 16.19
CA VAL A 198 -3.29 15.77 15.85
C VAL A 198 -3.11 17.11 16.58
N PRO A 199 -2.10 17.27 17.47
CA PRO A 199 -2.01 18.41 18.38
C PRO A 199 -1.90 19.83 17.77
N ASN A 200 -1.79 19.96 16.44
CA ASN A 200 -1.39 21.21 15.78
C ASN A 200 -2.38 21.73 14.71
N ASP A 201 -3.53 21.10 14.51
CA ASP A 201 -4.45 21.50 13.43
C ASP A 201 -5.61 22.39 13.92
N VAL A 202 -6.06 23.27 13.02
CA VAL A 202 -7.16 24.23 13.23
C VAL A 202 -8.46 23.45 13.53
N PRO A 203 -9.20 23.78 14.60
CA PRO A 203 -10.26 22.93 15.15
C PRO A 203 -11.53 22.73 14.30
N ASP A 204 -11.65 23.36 13.13
CA ASP A 204 -12.95 23.46 12.45
C ASP A 204 -13.12 22.57 11.20
N LEU A 205 -12.05 22.02 10.59
CA LEU A 205 -12.18 21.18 9.39
C LEU A 205 -11.30 19.92 9.42
N PRO A 206 -11.85 18.73 9.07
CA PRO A 206 -11.08 17.50 8.98
C PRO A 206 -10.07 17.58 7.83
N ARG A 207 -8.85 17.10 8.07
CA ARG A 207 -7.76 17.16 7.10
C ARG A 207 -8.01 16.20 5.91
N PRO A 208 -8.04 16.70 4.66
CA PRO A 208 -8.30 15.86 3.50
C PRO A 208 -7.07 15.05 3.10
N VAL A 209 -7.22 13.74 2.98
CA VAL A 209 -6.19 12.81 2.49
C VAL A 209 -6.76 12.02 1.33
N MET A 210 -6.22 12.25 0.13
CA MET A 210 -6.66 11.54 -1.09
C MET A 210 -5.67 10.42 -1.42
N ILE A 211 -6.16 9.18 -1.42
CA ILE A 211 -5.37 7.98 -1.73
C ILE A 211 -5.80 7.45 -3.08
N ASN A 212 -4.86 7.40 -4.03
CA ASN A 212 -5.11 6.83 -5.36
C ASN A 212 -4.97 5.30 -5.32
N MET A 213 -6.11 4.60 -5.24
CA MET A 213 -6.16 3.14 -5.11
C MET A 213 -5.57 2.40 -6.32
N ASN A 214 -5.46 3.07 -7.47
CA ASN A 214 -4.85 2.53 -8.68
C ASN A 214 -3.31 2.48 -8.64
N GLN A 215 -2.67 3.24 -7.75
CA GLN A 215 -1.21 3.31 -7.62
C GLN A 215 -0.66 2.38 -6.52
N ILE A 216 -1.55 1.86 -5.67
CA ILE A 216 -1.22 0.97 -4.55
C ILE A 216 -1.94 -0.37 -4.72
N ASN A 217 -1.56 -1.35 -3.90
CA ASN A 217 -2.33 -2.59 -3.82
C ASN A 217 -3.61 -2.33 -3.04
N ALA A 218 -4.75 -2.29 -3.72
CA ALA A 218 -6.05 -2.07 -3.10
C ALA A 218 -6.48 -3.27 -2.23
N PHE A 219 -7.13 -3.01 -1.10
CA PHE A 219 -7.77 -4.03 -0.27
C PHE A 219 -9.25 -4.27 -0.64
N VAL A 220 -9.89 -3.27 -1.26
CA VAL A 220 -11.21 -3.35 -1.89
C VAL A 220 -11.05 -3.20 -3.39
N HIS A 221 -11.55 -4.16 -4.15
CA HIS A 221 -11.62 -4.04 -5.59
C HIS A 221 -12.91 -3.32 -5.98
N CYS A 222 -12.80 -2.22 -6.74
CA CYS A 222 -13.93 -1.48 -7.28
C CYS A 222 -14.04 -1.73 -8.78
N GLY A 223 -15.12 -2.37 -9.21
CA GLY A 223 -15.48 -2.57 -10.60
C GLY A 223 -16.71 -1.76 -10.97
N VAL A 224 -16.75 -1.25 -12.20
CA VAL A 224 -17.89 -0.47 -12.72
C VAL A 224 -18.35 -1.08 -14.05
N GLN A 225 -19.65 -1.20 -14.25
CA GLN A 225 -20.23 -1.77 -15.47
C GLN A 225 -21.54 -1.05 -15.83
N PHE A 226 -21.76 -0.84 -17.13
CA PHE A 226 -23.06 -0.47 -17.69
C PHE A 226 -23.76 -1.70 -18.23
N GLN A 227 -25.10 -1.74 -18.18
CA GLN A 227 -25.86 -2.88 -18.71
C GLN A 227 -25.68 -3.01 -20.22
N THR A 228 -25.70 -1.88 -20.93
CA THR A 228 -25.55 -1.82 -22.38
C THR A 228 -24.43 -0.85 -22.76
N ALA A 229 -23.68 -1.18 -23.82
CA ALA A 229 -22.63 -0.30 -24.35
C ALA A 229 -23.20 0.90 -25.13
N THR A 230 -24.42 0.77 -25.63
CA THR A 230 -25.16 1.81 -26.34
C THR A 230 -26.57 1.90 -25.76
N ASN A 231 -27.11 3.11 -25.66
CA ASN A 231 -28.48 3.36 -25.23
C ASN A 231 -29.06 4.53 -26.03
N PHE A 232 -30.39 4.59 -26.17
CA PHE A 232 -31.05 5.72 -26.80
C PHE A 232 -31.17 6.89 -25.81
N VAL A 233 -31.26 8.11 -26.34
CA VAL A 233 -31.53 9.32 -25.53
C VAL A 233 -32.91 9.19 -24.89
N ASN A 234 -33.08 9.70 -23.67
CA ASN A 234 -34.30 9.58 -22.86
C ASN A 234 -34.68 8.16 -22.43
N THR A 235 -33.81 7.17 -22.61
CA THR A 235 -33.99 5.82 -22.04
C THR A 235 -33.10 5.63 -20.82
N PRO A 236 -33.59 5.05 -19.72
CA PRO A 236 -32.80 4.86 -18.52
C PRO A 236 -31.59 3.94 -18.80
N LEU A 237 -30.40 4.45 -18.51
CA LEU A 237 -29.14 3.73 -18.54
C LEU A 237 -28.82 3.21 -17.15
N THR A 238 -28.84 1.89 -16.99
CA THR A 238 -28.51 1.19 -15.76
C THR A 238 -27.01 0.95 -15.65
N PHE A 239 -26.47 1.16 -14.45
CA PHE A 239 -25.09 0.86 -14.13
C PHE A 239 -25.00 0.08 -12.81
N GLN A 240 -23.92 -0.69 -12.67
CA GLN A 240 -23.58 -1.44 -11.48
C GLN A 240 -22.14 -1.11 -11.06
N ILE A 241 -21.97 -0.83 -9.77
CA ILE A 241 -20.68 -0.66 -9.12
C ILE A 241 -20.51 -1.82 -8.14
N THR A 242 -19.46 -2.60 -8.33
CA THR A 242 -19.14 -3.75 -7.50
C THR A 242 -17.96 -3.42 -6.61
N LEU A 243 -18.18 -3.44 -5.29
CA LEU A 243 -17.16 -3.35 -4.26
C LEU A 243 -16.92 -4.76 -3.71
N GLN A 244 -15.73 -5.30 -3.93
CA GLN A 244 -15.36 -6.64 -3.50
C GLN A 244 -14.25 -6.59 -2.45
N ALA A 245 -14.54 -7.10 -1.26
CA ALA A 245 -13.53 -7.44 -0.27
C ALA A 245 -12.85 -8.76 -0.65
N ASN A 246 -11.52 -8.79 -0.53
CA ASN A 246 -10.72 -9.97 -0.81
C ASN A 246 -10.80 -11.02 0.31
N ALA A 247 -10.16 -12.18 0.13
CA ALA A 247 -10.39 -13.35 0.97
C ALA A 247 -9.93 -13.18 2.43
N THR A 248 -8.86 -12.39 2.64
CA THR A 248 -8.27 -12.13 3.95
C THR A 248 -8.57 -10.73 4.51
N SER A 249 -9.23 -9.87 3.73
CA SER A 249 -9.36 -8.43 4.04
C SER A 249 -10.79 -7.94 3.79
N PRO A 250 -11.46 -7.30 4.77
CA PRO A 250 -11.01 -7.01 6.14
C PRO A 250 -11.03 -8.25 7.06
N PRO A 251 -10.14 -8.32 8.07
CA PRO A 251 -9.89 -9.52 8.86
C PRO A 251 -10.96 -9.87 9.91
N THR A 252 -11.56 -8.88 10.61
CA THR A 252 -12.44 -9.18 11.75
C THR A 252 -13.66 -8.26 11.82
N ASP A 253 -13.46 -6.95 11.90
CA ASP A 253 -14.57 -5.98 11.93
C ASP A 253 -14.92 -5.45 10.53
N PRO A 254 -16.21 -5.28 10.20
CA PRO A 254 -16.62 -4.66 8.95
C PRO A 254 -15.99 -3.28 8.81
N PHE A 255 -15.28 -3.07 7.71
CA PHE A 255 -14.69 -1.78 7.41
C PHE A 255 -15.79 -0.86 6.90
N ARG A 256 -16.14 0.18 7.66
CA ARG A 256 -17.24 1.10 7.33
C ARG A 256 -16.73 2.36 6.65
N PHE A 257 -17.29 2.66 5.49
CA PHE A 257 -17.11 3.96 4.83
C PHE A 257 -18.25 4.89 5.22
N THR A 258 -17.97 6.18 5.32
CA THR A 258 -18.97 7.21 5.67
C THR A 258 -19.79 7.66 4.48
N ALA A 259 -19.15 7.75 3.32
CA ALA A 259 -19.81 8.14 2.09
C ALA A 259 -19.13 7.49 0.87
N MET A 260 -19.85 7.45 -0.24
CA MET A 260 -19.37 7.02 -1.54
C MET A 260 -19.81 8.03 -2.59
N ARG A 261 -18.84 8.56 -3.34
CA ARG A 261 -19.07 9.47 -4.47
C ARG A 261 -18.85 8.74 -5.78
N VAL A 262 -19.80 8.90 -6.70
CA VAL A 262 -19.69 8.37 -8.07
C VAL A 262 -19.64 9.57 -9.01
N LEU A 263 -18.53 9.67 -9.74
CA LEU A 263 -18.25 10.77 -10.66
C LEU A 263 -18.50 10.32 -12.09
N PHE A 264 -19.45 10.96 -12.76
CA PHE A 264 -19.76 10.77 -14.17
C PHE A 264 -19.07 11.84 -15.03
N SER A 265 -19.04 11.63 -16.35
CA SER A 265 -18.57 12.63 -17.33
C SER A 265 -19.37 13.93 -17.24
N ASP A 266 -20.67 13.82 -17.02
CA ASP A 266 -21.56 14.93 -16.74
C ASP A 266 -21.88 14.98 -15.23
N PRO A 267 -21.57 16.09 -14.54
CA PRO A 267 -21.85 16.27 -13.11
C PRO A 267 -23.31 16.09 -12.72
N ARG A 268 -24.27 16.30 -13.63
CA ARG A 268 -25.71 16.14 -13.36
C ARG A 268 -26.09 14.71 -12.99
N TYR A 269 -25.26 13.74 -13.37
CA TYR A 269 -25.49 12.33 -13.08
C TYR A 269 -24.72 11.82 -11.86
N ASN A 270 -23.97 12.69 -11.17
CA ASN A 270 -23.18 12.29 -10.01
C ASN A 270 -24.04 11.79 -8.85
N TYR A 271 -23.53 10.78 -8.15
CA TYR A 271 -24.15 10.24 -6.95
C TYR A 271 -23.30 10.52 -5.71
N TYR A 272 -23.98 10.84 -4.61
CA TYR A 272 -23.43 10.97 -3.27
C TYR A 272 -24.21 10.07 -2.29
N LEU A 273 -23.68 8.86 -2.07
CA LEU A 273 -24.28 7.86 -1.20
C LEU A 273 -23.73 8.02 0.22
N LEU A 274 -24.61 8.11 1.21
CA LEU A 274 -24.26 8.26 2.62
C LEU A 274 -24.43 6.92 3.35
N ASP A 275 -23.61 6.64 4.36
CA ASP A 275 -23.79 5.43 5.16
C ASP A 275 -25.08 5.48 5.99
N SER A 276 -25.81 4.36 6.03
CA SER A 276 -27.03 4.19 6.84
C SER A 276 -26.72 3.86 8.30
N GLY A 277 -25.49 3.45 8.63
CA GLY A 277 -25.11 3.00 9.97
C GLY A 277 -25.61 1.61 10.35
N ASP A 278 -26.49 1.02 9.55
CA ASP A 278 -27.05 -0.32 9.79
C ASP A 278 -25.96 -1.38 9.85
N ALA A 279 -26.05 -2.31 10.81
CA ALA A 279 -25.19 -3.48 10.83
C ALA A 279 -25.76 -4.51 9.83
N SER A 280 -25.17 -4.64 8.64
CA SER A 280 -25.64 -5.66 7.68
C SER A 280 -25.35 -7.06 8.22
N SER A 281 -26.38 -7.88 8.33
CA SER A 281 -26.29 -9.31 8.57
C SER A 281 -25.62 -10.01 7.39
N GLY A 282 -24.38 -10.48 7.57
CA GLY A 282 -23.84 -11.78 7.13
C GLY A 282 -23.94 -12.28 5.68
N ASP A 283 -24.56 -11.58 4.72
CA ASP A 283 -24.68 -12.09 3.35
C ASP A 283 -23.39 -11.86 2.55
N ALA A 284 -22.89 -12.94 1.92
CA ALA A 284 -21.68 -12.94 1.11
C ALA A 284 -21.78 -12.01 -0.11
N THR A 285 -22.99 -11.79 -0.62
CA THR A 285 -23.25 -10.81 -1.68
C THR A 285 -24.51 -10.01 -1.35
N SER A 286 -24.43 -8.69 -1.38
CA SER A 286 -25.59 -7.79 -1.19
C SER A 286 -25.76 -6.88 -2.39
N LEU A 287 -26.99 -6.78 -2.88
CA LEU A 287 -27.38 -5.85 -3.95
C LEU A 287 -28.13 -4.68 -3.33
N ILE A 288 -27.66 -3.48 -3.61
CA ILE A 288 -28.23 -2.22 -3.14
C ILE A 288 -28.77 -1.50 -4.38
N ASP A 289 -30.09 -1.53 -4.53
CA ASP A 289 -30.74 -0.85 -5.62
C ASP A 289 -30.93 0.64 -5.29
N CYS A 290 -30.25 1.50 -6.03
CA CYS A 290 -30.31 2.96 -5.99
C CYS A 290 -31.07 3.51 -7.21
N SER A 291 -31.83 2.70 -7.95
CA SER A 291 -32.69 3.17 -9.04
C SER A 291 -33.99 3.81 -8.57
N GLN A 292 -34.45 3.48 -7.36
CA GLN A 292 -35.67 3.98 -6.74
C GLN A 292 -35.35 4.75 -5.44
N ASN A 293 -36.10 5.82 -5.17
CA ASN A 293 -35.94 6.71 -4.00
C ASN A 293 -34.58 7.42 -3.93
N VAL A 294 -34.22 8.11 -5.01
CA VAL A 294 -33.05 8.97 -5.06
C VAL A 294 -33.51 10.40 -4.86
N GLU A 295 -33.02 11.04 -3.81
CA GLU A 295 -33.27 12.45 -3.53
C GLU A 295 -32.16 13.29 -4.17
N LEU A 296 -32.41 14.57 -4.39
CA LEU A 296 -31.36 15.52 -4.75
C LEU A 296 -30.77 16.07 -3.45
N TYR A 297 -29.45 16.11 -3.35
CA TYR A 297 -28.76 16.70 -2.20
C TYR A 297 -28.98 18.22 -2.22
N GLN A 298 -29.73 18.73 -1.24
CA GLN A 298 -30.18 20.13 -1.16
C GLN A 298 -29.38 20.98 -0.16
N GLU A 299 -28.41 20.40 0.56
CA GLU A 299 -27.57 21.17 1.49
C GLU A 299 -26.57 22.05 0.70
N GLN A 300 -26.36 23.29 1.16
CA GLN A 300 -25.39 24.21 0.56
C GLN A 300 -23.97 23.64 0.71
N GLY A 301 -23.33 23.29 -0.41
CA GLY A 301 -21.98 22.73 -0.43
C GLY A 301 -21.58 22.21 -1.82
N ASP A 302 -20.42 21.55 -1.90
CA ASP A 302 -19.81 21.08 -3.16
C ASP A 302 -20.64 20.00 -3.90
N TYR A 303 -21.60 19.38 -3.22
CA TYR A 303 -22.44 18.28 -3.75
C TYR A 303 -23.88 18.71 -4.07
N LEU A 304 -24.16 20.02 -4.08
CA LEU A 304 -25.49 20.56 -4.37
C LEU A 304 -26.01 20.05 -5.73
N GLY A 305 -27.20 19.46 -5.72
CA GLY A 305 -27.84 18.91 -6.92
C GLY A 305 -27.39 17.50 -7.32
N TRP A 306 -26.52 16.85 -6.53
CA TRP A 306 -26.16 15.44 -6.76
C TRP A 306 -27.24 14.50 -6.24
N LYS A 307 -27.31 13.30 -6.83
CA LYS A 307 -28.24 12.25 -6.42
C LYS A 307 -27.79 11.62 -5.10
N THR A 308 -28.60 11.68 -4.04
CA THR A 308 -28.27 11.16 -2.71
C THR A 308 -29.21 10.04 -2.25
N LYS A 309 -28.65 9.08 -1.50
CA LYS A 309 -29.38 7.99 -0.86
C LYS A 309 -28.58 7.46 0.33
N ARG A 310 -29.26 7.10 1.42
CA ARG A 310 -28.65 6.37 2.54
C ARG A 310 -28.55 4.89 2.21
N VAL A 311 -27.35 4.35 2.30
CA VAL A 311 -26.97 3.01 1.86
C VAL A 311 -26.03 2.41 2.89
N ASN A 312 -26.08 1.11 3.13
CA ASN A 312 -25.10 0.45 3.99
C ASN A 312 -23.75 0.33 3.26
N LEU A 313 -22.74 1.07 3.70
CA LEU A 313 -21.38 1.07 3.15
C LEU A 313 -20.38 0.25 3.99
N GLY A 314 -20.83 -0.56 4.94
CA GLY A 314 -19.97 -1.46 5.73
C GLY A 314 -19.53 -2.69 4.95
N LEU A 315 -18.24 -2.93 4.76
CA LEU A 315 -17.73 -4.07 4.00
C LEU A 315 -17.15 -5.14 4.93
N ALA A 316 -17.72 -6.35 4.90
CA ALA A 316 -17.25 -7.49 5.69
C ALA A 316 -16.30 -8.42 4.90
N LYS A 317 -15.64 -9.35 5.60
CA LYS A 317 -14.71 -10.34 5.01
C LYS A 317 -15.42 -11.14 3.90
N LYS A 318 -14.77 -11.26 2.73
CA LYS A 318 -15.31 -11.96 1.54
C LYS A 318 -16.66 -11.44 1.03
N GLN A 319 -17.06 -10.23 1.42
CA GLN A 319 -18.32 -9.67 0.98
C GLN A 319 -18.18 -8.98 -0.37
N VAL A 320 -19.17 -9.18 -1.23
CA VAL A 320 -19.34 -8.42 -2.47
C VAL A 320 -20.57 -7.54 -2.32
N LYS A 321 -20.40 -6.23 -2.42
CA LYS A 321 -21.50 -5.26 -2.46
C LYS A 321 -21.66 -4.75 -3.88
N VAL A 322 -22.87 -4.87 -4.42
CA VAL A 322 -23.20 -4.33 -5.73
C VAL A 322 -24.19 -3.20 -5.55
N ILE A 323 -23.84 -2.04 -6.07
CA ILE A 323 -24.68 -0.84 -6.04
C ILE A 323 -25.18 -0.63 -7.47
N GLN A 324 -26.49 -0.74 -7.65
CA GLN A 324 -27.13 -0.52 -8.95
C GLN A 324 -27.76 0.87 -8.98
N GLY A 325 -27.58 1.61 -10.08
CA GLY A 325 -28.20 2.92 -10.26
C GLY A 325 -28.71 3.11 -11.69
N THR A 326 -29.48 4.18 -11.89
CA THR A 326 -30.07 4.55 -13.18
C THR A 326 -29.81 6.02 -13.52
N VAL A 327 -29.28 6.25 -14.70
CA VAL A 327 -29.04 7.58 -15.27
C VAL A 327 -29.99 7.79 -16.44
N LEU A 328 -30.57 8.97 -16.57
CA LEU A 328 -31.38 9.33 -17.72
C LEU A 328 -30.57 10.32 -18.57
N PRO A 329 -29.99 9.90 -19.70
CA PRO A 329 -29.26 10.81 -20.58
C PRO A 329 -30.23 11.68 -21.40
N ASP A 330 -30.14 13.00 -21.24
CA ASP A 330 -30.97 13.98 -21.96
C ASP A 330 -30.41 14.34 -23.34
N SER A 331 -29.10 14.17 -23.54
CA SER A 331 -28.37 14.52 -24.77
C SER A 331 -27.65 13.31 -25.37
N CYS A 332 -27.35 13.38 -26.66
CA CYS A 332 -26.56 12.38 -27.38
C CYS A 332 -25.07 12.56 -27.03
N GLU A 333 -24.70 12.15 -25.82
CA GLU A 333 -23.35 12.29 -25.27
C GLU A 333 -22.83 10.95 -24.74
N GLU A 334 -21.50 10.85 -24.65
CA GLU A 334 -20.84 9.68 -24.10
C GLU A 334 -20.86 9.73 -22.56
N VAL A 335 -21.74 8.94 -21.95
CA VAL A 335 -21.82 8.81 -20.49
C VAL A 335 -20.73 7.86 -20.01
N LYS A 336 -19.74 8.40 -19.30
CA LYS A 336 -18.65 7.63 -18.67
C LYS A 336 -18.69 7.80 -17.17
N ILE A 337 -18.28 6.77 -16.44
CA ILE A 337 -17.95 6.89 -15.01
C ILE A 337 -16.45 7.18 -14.93
N LEU A 338 -16.11 8.41 -14.54
CA LEU A 338 -14.72 8.88 -14.45
C LEU A 338 -14.01 8.26 -13.23
N GLY A 339 -14.73 8.16 -12.12
CA GLY A 339 -14.18 7.63 -10.88
C GLY A 339 -15.22 7.34 -9.81
N VAL A 340 -14.79 6.55 -8.83
CA VAL A 340 -15.53 6.23 -7.62
C VAL A 340 -14.64 6.58 -6.44
N CYS A 341 -15.13 7.38 -5.50
CA CYS A 341 -14.42 7.70 -4.26
C CYS A 341 -15.16 7.09 -3.07
N LEU A 342 -14.45 6.38 -2.21
CA LEU A 342 -14.96 5.92 -0.91
C LEU A 342 -14.36 6.80 0.19
N ASP A 343 -15.21 7.49 0.93
CA ASP A 343 -14.80 8.47 1.91
C ASP A 343 -14.96 7.94 3.34
N ILE A 344 -13.96 8.21 4.16
CA ILE A 344 -13.91 7.94 5.59
C ILE A 344 -13.71 9.29 6.26
N THR A 345 -14.80 9.84 6.80
CA THR A 345 -14.79 11.08 7.55
C THR A 345 -14.79 10.76 9.05
N SER A 346 -13.81 11.29 9.74
CA SER A 346 -13.67 11.27 11.19
C SER A 346 -13.61 12.72 11.68
N SER A 347 -13.60 12.94 12.99
CA SER A 347 -13.45 14.26 13.61
C SER A 347 -12.23 15.02 13.09
N ASN A 348 -11.13 14.31 12.79
CA ASN A 348 -9.85 14.92 12.43
C ASN A 348 -9.44 14.71 10.97
N TRP A 349 -9.99 13.70 10.30
CA TRP A 349 -9.50 13.21 9.01
C TRP A 349 -10.65 13.01 8.03
N ALA A 350 -10.45 13.44 6.79
CA ALA A 350 -11.31 13.13 5.66
C ALA A 350 -10.51 12.33 4.63
N VAL A 351 -10.49 11.01 4.76
CA VAL A 351 -9.74 10.12 3.88
C VAL A 351 -10.60 9.67 2.70
N SER A 352 -10.18 9.99 1.49
CA SER A 352 -10.87 9.61 0.25
C SER A 352 -10.06 8.56 -0.52
N LEU A 353 -10.62 7.37 -0.67
CA LEU A 353 -10.06 6.30 -1.51
C LEU A 353 -10.58 6.48 -2.94
N ASN A 354 -9.74 6.99 -3.83
CA ASN A 354 -10.10 7.31 -5.20
C ASN A 354 -9.76 6.16 -6.16
N TYR A 355 -10.77 5.70 -6.91
CA TYR A 355 -10.66 4.76 -8.01
C TYR A 355 -10.97 5.48 -9.32
N THR A 356 -9.97 5.66 -10.18
CA THR A 356 -10.15 6.30 -11.50
C THR A 356 -10.28 5.25 -12.60
N PHE A 357 -11.18 5.47 -13.57
CA PHE A 357 -11.48 4.48 -14.63
C PHE A 357 -11.14 4.95 -16.05
N GLY A 358 -10.40 6.05 -16.18
CA GLY A 358 -10.16 6.74 -17.45
C GLY A 358 -9.03 6.22 -18.36
N GLU A 359 -8.09 5.40 -17.87
CA GLU A 359 -6.84 5.11 -18.63
C GLU A 359 -6.35 3.65 -18.58
N GLN A 360 -7.00 2.75 -17.85
CA GLN A 360 -6.53 1.36 -17.70
C GLN A 360 -7.15 0.39 -18.71
N ASN A 361 -6.90 0.59 -20.01
CA ASN A 361 -7.20 -0.45 -20.99
C ASN A 361 -6.11 -0.72 -22.03
N ASN A 362 -4.84 -0.44 -21.71
CA ASN A 362 -3.73 -0.67 -22.66
C ASN A 362 -2.64 -1.67 -22.22
N GLY A 363 -2.87 -2.54 -21.22
CA GLY A 363 -1.83 -3.55 -20.95
C GLY A 363 -1.94 -4.50 -19.77
N GLY A 364 -3.13 -4.87 -19.30
CA GLY A 364 -3.21 -5.74 -18.10
C GLY A 364 -4.46 -6.58 -18.01
N GLN A 365 -4.46 -7.72 -18.72
CA GLN A 365 -5.45 -8.80 -18.71
C GLN A 365 -6.93 -8.42 -18.98
N PRO A 366 -7.63 -9.13 -19.87
CA PRO A 366 -9.07 -8.99 -19.96
C PRO A 366 -9.66 -9.38 -18.60
N LEU A 367 -10.31 -8.42 -17.94
CA LEU A 367 -11.09 -8.71 -16.74
C LEU A 367 -12.04 -9.87 -17.06
N PRO A 368 -12.14 -10.89 -16.20
CA PRO A 368 -13.03 -12.04 -16.45
C PRO A 368 -14.43 -11.52 -16.74
N ARG A 369 -15.09 -12.08 -17.77
CA ARG A 369 -16.43 -11.68 -18.27
C ARG A 369 -17.30 -11.18 -17.12
N ARG A 370 -17.51 -9.85 -17.08
CA ARG A 370 -18.14 -9.18 -15.94
C ARG A 370 -19.64 -9.54 -15.93
N LYS A 371 -20.03 -10.23 -14.87
CA LYS A 371 -21.35 -10.85 -14.69
C LYS A 371 -22.32 -9.79 -14.17
N TRP A 372 -23.38 -9.48 -14.92
CA TRP A 372 -24.44 -8.61 -14.46
C TRP A 372 -25.26 -9.33 -13.37
N LEU A 373 -25.44 -8.72 -12.21
CA LEU A 373 -26.15 -9.35 -11.09
C LEU A 373 -27.59 -8.86 -11.04
N GLN A 374 -28.56 -9.77 -11.01
CA GLN A 374 -29.98 -9.43 -10.85
C GLN A 374 -30.56 -10.06 -9.58
N PRO A 375 -31.50 -9.37 -8.91
CA PRO A 375 -32.29 -9.97 -7.84
C PRO A 375 -33.14 -11.11 -8.41
N ILE A 376 -33.29 -12.22 -7.69
CA ILE A 376 -34.15 -13.33 -8.12
C ILE A 376 -35.61 -12.87 -8.10
N SER A 377 -36.17 -12.67 -9.30
CA SER A 377 -37.60 -12.48 -9.51
C SER A 377 -38.31 -13.83 -9.49
N GLY A 378 -38.55 -14.38 -8.31
CA GLY A 378 -39.20 -15.69 -8.17
C GLY A 378 -39.64 -15.94 -6.75
N ASN A 379 -40.91 -16.30 -6.58
CA ASN A 379 -41.68 -16.34 -5.33
C ASN A 379 -41.25 -17.45 -4.35
N GLU A 380 -39.97 -17.54 -3.99
CA GLU A 380 -39.49 -18.46 -2.95
C GLU A 380 -38.72 -17.71 -1.86
N LYS A 381 -39.44 -17.49 -0.75
CA LYS A 381 -38.85 -17.06 0.51
C LYS A 381 -37.70 -18.00 0.89
N LYS A 382 -36.58 -17.38 1.28
CA LYS A 382 -35.34 -17.96 1.85
C LYS A 382 -34.27 -18.32 0.82
N THR A 383 -33.66 -17.31 0.22
CA THR A 383 -32.22 -17.01 0.31
C THR A 383 -31.92 -15.86 -0.66
N ASN A 384 -31.27 -14.78 -0.22
CA ASN A 384 -30.75 -13.72 -1.09
C ASN A 384 -29.59 -14.28 -1.94
N LYS A 385 -29.89 -15.18 -2.87
CA LYS A 385 -28.96 -15.60 -3.91
C LYS A 385 -29.14 -14.65 -5.09
N LEU A 386 -28.04 -14.12 -5.62
CA LEU A 386 -28.06 -13.32 -6.84
C LEU A 386 -27.75 -14.24 -8.02
N HIS A 387 -28.52 -14.13 -9.11
CA HIS A 387 -28.22 -14.87 -10.33
C HIS A 387 -27.32 -14.02 -11.23
N VAL A 388 -26.36 -14.69 -11.85
CA VAL A 388 -25.49 -14.12 -12.87
C VAL A 388 -26.23 -14.17 -14.20
N VAL A 389 -26.48 -13.02 -14.81
CA VAL A 389 -26.90 -12.98 -16.22
C VAL A 389 -25.63 -12.88 -17.05
N LEU A 390 -25.42 -13.88 -17.90
CA LEU A 390 -24.36 -13.88 -18.92
C LEU A 390 -24.98 -13.31 -20.19
N ASP A 391 -24.51 -12.14 -20.61
CA ASP A 391 -24.64 -11.68 -22.00
C ASP A 391 -23.32 -11.92 -22.74
#